data_AF-A0A9E0UXC6-F1
#
_entry.id   AF-A0A9E0UXC6-F1
#
_cell.length_a   1.000
_cell.length_b   1.000
_cell.length_c   1.000
_cell.angle_alpha   90.00
_cell.angle_beta   90.00
_cell.angle_gamma   90.00
#
_symmetry.space_group_name_H-M   'P 1'
#
loop_
_entity.id
_entity.type
_entity.pdbx_description
1 polymer ?
#
loop_
_entity_poly.entity_id
_entity_poly.type
_entity_poly.pdbx_seq_one_letter_code
_entity_poly.pdbx_strand_id
1 'polypeptide(L)'
;MKNTVLLSGMVLFFACSSGPTEEQETHVADTTTVAHIDLTSYGLPLLLTPPDKQLTAGAEPSIIWKDETGTLTVEAGERFGLEIREEPGDMPRLKATLERDLLRKNTTIRETPELLVWRSEFPDDPDLVSIHFYRILAADGRTFTVQDTDGPAYSEQDVDRMSAAISTRSPA
;
A
#
# COMPACT_ATOMS: atom_id res chain seq x y z
N MET A 1 -28.38 20.36 -81.45
CA MET A 1 -29.71 19.72 -81.28
C MET A 1 -30.15 19.94 -79.84
N LYS A 2 -31.47 20.11 -79.68
CA LYS A 2 -32.27 20.49 -78.49
C LYS A 2 -31.77 20.07 -77.09
N ASN A 3 -31.94 21.03 -76.17
CA ASN A 3 -32.02 21.00 -74.71
C ASN A 3 -32.44 19.67 -74.07
N THR A 4 -31.95 19.39 -72.85
CA THR A 4 -32.80 19.24 -71.65
C THR A 4 -31.97 19.50 -70.38
N VAL A 5 -32.56 20.29 -69.49
CA VAL A 5 -32.13 20.77 -68.18
C VAL A 5 -32.58 19.79 -67.08
N LEU A 6 -31.81 19.63 -65.99
CA LEU A 6 -32.24 19.53 -64.58
C LEU A 6 -30.99 19.14 -63.76
N LEU A 7 -30.31 20.01 -63.01
CA LEU A 7 -30.64 20.81 -61.81
C LEU A 7 -30.80 19.98 -60.52
N SER A 8 -30.07 20.44 -59.49
CA SER A 8 -29.92 19.98 -58.09
C SER A 8 -28.92 18.84 -57.87
N GLY A 9 -27.84 18.99 -57.10
CA GLY A 9 -27.45 20.03 -56.14
C GLY A 9 -26.89 19.35 -54.88
N MET A 10 -25.84 19.94 -54.28
CA MET A 10 -25.33 19.70 -52.91
C MET A 10 -24.15 18.69 -52.72
N VAL A 11 -22.91 19.11 -53.02
CA VAL A 11 -21.89 19.66 -52.07
C VAL A 11 -22.14 19.25 -50.59
N LEU A 12 -21.38 18.41 -49.86
CA LEU A 12 -19.97 18.42 -49.39
C LEU A 12 -19.67 17.02 -48.78
N PHE A 13 -18.57 16.34 -49.09
CA PHE A 13 -17.22 16.42 -48.47
C PHE A 13 -17.06 15.80 -47.06
N PHE A 14 -16.03 14.95 -47.00
CA PHE A 14 -15.35 14.33 -45.84
C PHE A 14 -16.08 13.19 -45.13
N ALA A 15 -15.46 12.10 -44.69
CA ALA A 15 -14.20 11.39 -44.94
C ALA A 15 -14.19 10.27 -43.88
N CYS A 16 -13.53 9.14 -44.19
CA CYS A 16 -12.83 8.20 -43.29
C CYS A 16 -13.41 8.03 -41.87
N SER A 17 -13.70 6.83 -41.39
CA SER A 17 -12.67 5.80 -41.19
C SER A 17 -13.28 4.73 -40.28
N SER A 18 -13.01 3.46 -40.60
CA SER A 18 -12.77 2.36 -39.65
C SER A 18 -13.42 2.48 -38.25
N GLY A 19 -14.54 1.80 -38.04
CA GLY A 19 -15.06 1.54 -36.70
C GLY A 19 -14.22 0.51 -35.95
N PRO A 20 -14.11 0.64 -34.61
CA PRO A 20 -13.84 -0.48 -33.73
C PRO A 20 -15.10 -0.85 -32.94
N THR A 21 -15.28 -2.16 -32.80
CA THR A 21 -16.14 -2.82 -31.81
C THR A 21 -15.65 -2.45 -30.42
N GLU A 22 -16.46 -1.74 -29.64
CA GLU A 22 -16.25 -1.59 -28.20
C GLU A 22 -16.88 -2.78 -27.48
N GLU A 23 -16.02 -3.63 -26.93
CA GLU A 23 -16.36 -4.57 -25.90
C GLU A 23 -16.68 -3.78 -24.62
N GLN A 24 -17.93 -3.87 -24.16
CA GLN A 24 -18.34 -3.34 -22.86
C GLN A 24 -17.66 -4.17 -21.76
N GLU A 25 -16.58 -3.62 -21.23
CA GLU A 25 -15.95 -4.11 -20.02
C GLU A 25 -16.85 -3.76 -18.82
N THR A 26 -17.49 -4.79 -18.27
CA THR A 26 -18.28 -4.74 -17.04
C THR A 26 -17.39 -4.27 -15.88
N HIS A 27 -17.50 -3.00 -15.51
CA HIS A 27 -16.92 -2.49 -14.27
C HIS A 27 -17.73 -3.03 -13.09
N VAL A 28 -17.34 -4.19 -12.56
CA VAL A 28 -17.82 -4.67 -11.26
C VAL A 28 -17.17 -3.76 -10.21
N ALA A 29 -17.86 -2.68 -9.87
CA ALA A 29 -17.52 -1.88 -8.70
C ALA A 29 -17.88 -2.69 -7.44
N ASP A 30 -16.96 -3.55 -7.00
CA ASP A 30 -17.03 -4.17 -5.68
C ASP A 30 -16.66 -3.10 -4.64
N THR A 31 -17.63 -2.25 -4.30
CA THR A 31 -17.46 -1.20 -3.30
C THR A 31 -17.90 -1.73 -1.95
N THR A 32 -17.22 -2.77 -1.46
CA THR A 32 -17.23 -3.03 -0.02
C THR A 32 -16.54 -1.83 0.63
N THR A 33 -17.32 -0.95 1.24
CA THR A 33 -16.79 0.27 1.89
C THR A 33 -15.98 -0.16 3.10
N VAL A 34 -14.67 -0.31 2.92
CA VAL A 34 -13.77 -0.66 4.02
C VAL A 34 -13.73 0.54 4.97
N ALA A 35 -14.13 0.34 6.22
CA ALA A 35 -14.12 1.39 7.21
C ALA A 35 -12.66 1.76 7.57
N HIS A 36 -12.26 2.99 7.26
CA HIS A 36 -10.96 3.52 7.64
C HIS A 36 -11.02 4.24 9.00
N ILE A 37 -9.93 4.13 9.77
CA ILE A 37 -9.71 4.88 11.00
C ILE A 37 -8.84 6.09 10.69
N ASP A 38 -9.31 7.29 11.02
CA ASP A 38 -8.60 8.55 10.80
C ASP A 38 -7.55 8.79 11.91
N LEU A 39 -6.26 8.78 11.53
CA LEU A 39 -5.14 8.96 12.46
C LEU A 39 -4.80 10.44 12.73
N THR A 40 -5.56 11.39 12.19
CA THR A 40 -5.33 12.82 12.44
C THR A 40 -5.57 13.22 13.90
N SER A 41 -6.37 12.44 14.63
CA SER A 41 -6.52 12.55 16.09
C SER A 41 -5.20 12.35 16.85
N TYR A 42 -4.23 11.68 16.22
CA TYR A 42 -2.86 11.49 16.71
C TYR A 42 -1.84 12.37 15.97
N GLY A 43 -2.30 13.38 15.23
CA GLY A 43 -1.42 14.30 14.49
C GLY A 43 -0.81 13.74 13.20
N LEU A 44 -1.29 12.59 12.73
CA LEU A 44 -0.80 11.93 11.51
C LEU A 44 -1.82 12.09 10.37
N PRO A 45 -1.46 12.65 9.20
CA PRO A 45 -2.35 12.83 8.04
C PRO A 45 -2.54 11.52 7.26
N LEU A 46 -2.83 10.44 7.98
CA LEU A 46 -2.86 9.06 7.50
C LEU A 46 -4.20 8.41 7.85
N LEU A 47 -4.56 7.39 7.09
CA LEU A 47 -5.71 6.53 7.33
C LEU A 47 -5.22 5.10 7.59
N LEU A 48 -5.80 4.47 8.62
CA LEU A 48 -5.59 3.06 8.93
C LEU A 48 -6.76 2.24 8.40
N THR A 49 -6.45 1.22 7.64
CA THR A 49 -7.36 0.13 7.28
C THR A 49 -7.15 -1.00 8.28
N PRO A 50 -8.09 -1.24 9.21
CA PRO A 50 -7.95 -2.31 10.19
C PRO A 50 -8.00 -3.69 9.50
N PRO A 51 -7.32 -4.70 10.06
CA PRO A 51 -7.41 -6.06 9.54
C PRO A 51 -8.84 -6.61 9.68
N ASP A 52 -9.18 -7.60 8.87
CA ASP A 52 -10.42 -8.36 9.06
C ASP A 52 -10.43 -9.00 10.46
N LYS A 53 -11.53 -8.81 11.20
CA LYS A 53 -11.72 -9.36 12.55
C LYS A 53 -11.59 -10.88 12.59
N GLN A 54 -11.88 -11.59 11.50
CA GLN A 54 -11.66 -13.04 11.44
C GLN A 54 -10.18 -13.41 11.57
N LEU A 55 -9.28 -12.55 11.10
CA LEU A 55 -7.82 -12.77 11.15
C LEU A 55 -7.23 -12.44 12.52
N THR A 56 -7.92 -11.61 13.30
CA THR A 56 -7.48 -11.15 14.63
C THR A 56 -8.26 -11.83 15.78
N ALA A 57 -8.99 -12.92 15.50
CA ALA A 57 -9.85 -13.60 16.46
C ALA A 57 -10.88 -12.67 17.13
N GLY A 58 -11.35 -11.65 16.41
CA GLY A 58 -12.30 -10.66 16.90
C GLY A 58 -11.67 -9.47 17.62
N ALA A 59 -10.34 -9.38 17.71
CA ALA A 59 -9.67 -8.26 18.35
C ALA A 59 -9.81 -6.98 17.51
N GLU A 60 -10.25 -5.90 18.18
CA GLU A 60 -10.25 -4.55 17.63
C GLU A 60 -8.84 -3.95 17.67
N PRO A 61 -8.51 -3.01 16.77
CA PRO A 61 -7.23 -2.32 16.80
C PRO A 61 -7.08 -1.45 18.05
N SER A 62 -6.01 -1.69 18.80
CA SER A 62 -5.49 -0.82 19.85
C SER A 62 -4.49 0.16 19.25
N ILE A 63 -4.71 1.45 19.44
CA ILE A 63 -3.84 2.52 18.91
C ILE A 63 -3.24 3.28 20.09
N ILE A 64 -1.91 3.22 20.22
CA ILE A 64 -1.17 3.76 21.37
C ILE A 64 -0.10 4.71 20.85
N TRP A 65 -0.11 5.95 21.33
CA TRP A 65 0.97 6.89 21.11
C TRP A 65 2.02 6.74 22.22
N LYS A 66 3.29 6.54 21.83
CA LYS A 66 4.44 6.44 22.73
C LYS A 66 5.21 7.75 22.68
N ASP A 67 4.96 8.63 23.64
CA ASP A 67 5.55 9.98 23.70
C ASP A 67 7.08 9.94 23.78
N GLU A 68 7.65 8.93 24.45
CA GLU A 68 9.10 8.82 24.66
C GLU A 68 9.88 8.57 23.37
N THR A 69 9.24 7.90 22.39
CA THR A 69 9.86 7.51 21.13
C THR A 69 9.23 8.20 19.92
N GLY A 70 8.20 9.03 20.11
CA GLY A 70 7.44 9.66 19.02
C GLY A 70 6.85 8.64 18.04
N THR A 71 6.41 7.49 18.56
CA THR A 71 5.94 6.36 17.75
C THR A 71 4.46 6.10 18.01
N LEU A 72 3.65 5.99 16.95
CA LEU A 72 2.31 5.43 17.04
C LEU A 72 2.40 3.92 16.81
N THR A 73 1.93 3.13 17.78
CA THR A 73 1.80 1.68 17.65
C THR A 73 0.33 1.32 17.42
N VAL A 74 0.07 0.42 16.48
CA VAL A 74 -1.26 -0.14 16.21
C VAL A 74 -1.17 -1.66 16.30
N GLU A 75 -1.95 -2.29 17.18
CA GLU A 75 -1.95 -3.74 17.37
C GLU A 75 -3.37 -4.30 17.31
N ALA A 76 -3.56 -5.47 16.70
CA ALA A 76 -4.83 -6.18 16.69
C ALA A 76 -4.61 -7.70 16.70
N GLY A 77 -4.77 -8.31 17.87
CA GLY A 77 -4.44 -9.73 18.07
C GLY A 77 -2.95 -10.02 17.84
N GLU A 78 -2.62 -11.26 17.49
CA GLU A 78 -1.22 -11.71 17.32
C GLU A 78 -0.70 -11.57 15.88
N ARG A 79 -1.56 -11.18 14.94
CA ARG A 79 -1.27 -11.20 13.49
C ARG A 79 -1.21 -9.83 12.84
N PHE A 80 -1.28 -8.77 13.64
CA PHE A 80 -1.28 -7.40 13.14
C PHE A 80 -0.64 -6.47 14.17
N GLY A 81 0.50 -5.89 13.80
CA GLY A 81 1.23 -4.92 14.61
C GLY A 81 2.00 -3.97 13.70
N LEU A 82 1.73 -2.67 13.83
CA LEU A 82 2.38 -1.60 13.08
C LEU A 82 3.06 -0.61 14.03
N GLU A 83 4.23 -0.12 13.63
CA GLU A 83 4.83 1.10 14.14
C GLU A 83 4.86 2.16 13.06
N ILE A 84 4.44 3.38 13.41
CA ILE A 84 4.45 4.55 12.54
C ILE A 84 5.26 5.65 13.21
N ARG A 85 6.22 6.22 12.48
CA ARG A 85 7.03 7.36 12.92
C ARG A 85 7.07 8.45 11.86
N GLU A 86 7.11 9.70 12.29
CA GLU A 86 7.33 10.83 11.39
C GLU A 86 8.84 11.06 11.22
N GLU A 87 9.39 10.49 10.16
CA GLU A 87 10.79 10.65 9.79
C GLU A 87 10.96 10.44 8.27
N PRO A 88 12.02 10.97 7.63
CA PRO A 88 12.25 10.85 6.18
C PRO A 88 12.35 9.41 5.65
N GLY A 89 12.70 8.47 6.53
CA GLY A 89 13.15 7.14 6.17
C GLY A 89 14.48 7.12 5.40
N ASP A 90 15.17 5.98 5.42
CA ASP A 90 16.47 5.81 4.74
C ASP A 90 16.62 4.37 4.25
N MET A 91 16.01 4.09 3.10
CA MET A 91 16.04 2.77 2.47
C MET A 91 17.47 2.28 2.17
N PRO A 92 18.38 3.11 1.61
CA PRO A 92 19.77 2.70 1.40
C PRO A 92 20.47 2.29 2.70
N ARG A 93 20.29 3.05 3.79
CA ARG A 93 20.89 2.72 5.09
C ARG A 93 20.31 1.45 5.70
N LEU A 94 18.98 1.25 5.59
CA LEU A 94 18.33 0.02 6.04
C LEU A 94 18.92 -1.19 5.32
N LYS A 95 18.95 -1.16 3.98
CA LYS A 95 19.51 -2.26 3.17
C LYS A 95 20.97 -2.54 3.51
N ALA A 96 21.78 -1.49 3.66
CA ALA A 96 23.18 -1.66 4.06
C ALA A 96 23.33 -2.22 5.49
N THR A 97 22.36 -2.00 6.38
CA THR A 97 22.32 -2.61 7.71
C THR A 97 21.97 -4.09 7.61
N LEU A 98 20.96 -4.45 6.82
CA LEU A 98 20.55 -5.85 6.60
C LEU A 98 21.66 -6.69 5.93
N GLU A 99 22.41 -6.10 5.01
CA GLU A 99 23.55 -6.76 4.33
C GLU A 99 24.73 -7.02 5.27
N ARG A 100 24.95 -6.12 6.25
CA ARG A 100 26.03 -6.24 7.23
C ARG A 100 25.64 -7.02 8.48
N ASP A 101 24.41 -7.54 8.55
CA ASP A 101 23.96 -8.37 9.65
C ASP A 101 24.76 -9.69 9.65
N LEU A 102 25.49 -9.93 10.73
CA LEU A 102 26.31 -11.13 10.91
C LEU A 102 25.55 -12.25 11.63
N LEU A 103 24.42 -11.93 12.26
CA LEU A 103 23.62 -12.87 13.04
C LEU A 103 22.53 -13.50 12.20
N ARG A 104 21.92 -12.73 11.31
CA ARG A 104 20.81 -13.18 10.47
C ARG A 104 21.15 -13.08 8.99
N LYS A 105 20.67 -14.06 8.23
CA LYS A 105 20.63 -13.97 6.77
C LYS A 105 19.35 -13.26 6.36
N ASN A 106 19.50 -12.09 5.75
CA ASN A 106 18.37 -11.29 5.26
C ASN A 106 18.21 -11.47 3.74
N THR A 107 17.02 -11.86 3.30
CA THR A 107 16.69 -12.10 1.89
C THR A 107 15.53 -11.21 1.48
N THR A 108 15.74 -10.34 0.50
CA THR A 108 14.66 -9.50 -0.06
C THR A 108 13.60 -10.37 -0.73
N ILE A 109 12.33 -10.11 -0.39
CA ILE A 109 11.15 -10.75 -1.01
C ILE A 109 10.55 -9.79 -2.05
N ARG A 110 10.36 -8.53 -1.67
CA ARG A 110 9.74 -7.50 -2.52
C ARG A 110 10.41 -6.16 -2.26
N GLU A 111 10.69 -5.41 -3.33
CA GLU A 111 11.32 -4.10 -3.25
C GLU A 111 10.70 -3.14 -4.28
N THR A 112 10.38 -1.94 -3.80
CA THR A 112 10.00 -0.75 -4.56
C THR A 112 10.75 0.45 -3.96
N PRO A 113 10.75 1.64 -4.58
CA PRO A 113 11.39 2.82 -4.00
C PRO A 113 10.94 3.14 -2.56
N GLU A 114 9.69 2.83 -2.23
CA GLU A 114 9.03 3.18 -0.99
C GLU A 114 8.74 1.99 -0.06
N LEU A 115 8.96 0.75 -0.49
CA LEU A 115 8.66 -0.45 0.30
C LEU A 115 9.77 -1.50 0.12
N LEU A 116 10.24 -2.03 1.25
CA LEU A 116 11.05 -3.23 1.32
C LEU A 116 10.33 -4.27 2.17
N VAL A 117 10.23 -5.49 1.66
CA VAL A 117 9.80 -6.68 2.40
C VAL A 117 10.94 -7.69 2.35
N TRP A 118 11.34 -8.24 3.50
CA TRP A 118 12.42 -9.20 3.57
C TRP A 118 12.15 -10.32 4.57
N ARG A 119 12.77 -11.46 4.30
CA ARG A 119 12.87 -12.60 5.20
C ARG A 119 14.16 -12.50 6.00
N SER A 120 14.07 -12.69 7.31
CA SER A 120 15.21 -12.79 8.22
C SER A 120 15.24 -14.19 8.82
N GLU A 121 16.37 -14.87 8.73
CA GLU A 121 16.56 -16.23 9.24
C GLU A 121 17.89 -16.35 10.01
N PHE A 122 17.90 -17.12 11.10
CA PHE A 122 19.14 -17.49 11.78
C PHE A 122 19.82 -18.65 11.03
N PRO A 123 21.11 -18.55 10.67
CA PRO A 123 21.79 -19.60 9.92
C PRO A 123 21.88 -20.96 10.65
N ASP A 124 21.86 -20.93 11.98
CA ASP A 124 21.96 -22.09 12.88
C ASP A 124 20.59 -22.63 13.33
N ASP A 125 19.53 -21.85 13.15
CA ASP A 125 18.15 -22.25 13.44
C ASP A 125 17.21 -21.81 12.29
N PRO A 126 17.03 -22.67 11.26
CA PRO A 126 16.23 -22.33 10.09
C PRO A 126 14.72 -22.27 10.38
N ASP A 127 14.27 -22.71 11.56
CA ASP A 127 12.86 -22.64 11.97
C ASP A 127 12.52 -21.26 12.57
N LEU A 128 13.53 -20.50 12.99
CA LEU A 128 13.37 -19.11 13.43
C LEU A 128 13.43 -18.14 12.24
N VAL A 129 12.29 -18.06 11.55
CA VAL A 129 12.08 -17.16 10.41
C VAL A 129 11.14 -16.02 10.79
N SER A 130 11.50 -14.81 10.40
CA SER A 130 10.62 -13.64 10.51
C SER A 130 10.53 -12.93 9.17
N ILE A 131 9.31 -12.51 8.80
CA ILE A 131 9.08 -11.65 7.64
C ILE A 131 8.83 -10.25 8.18
N HIS A 132 9.51 -9.27 7.59
CA HIS A 132 9.45 -7.89 7.99
C HIS A 132 9.14 -7.00 6.79
N PHE A 133 8.64 -5.80 7.06
CA PHE A 133 8.55 -4.75 6.06
C PHE A 133 8.94 -3.38 6.61
N TYR A 134 9.33 -2.53 5.68
CA TYR A 134 9.60 -1.12 5.92
C TYR A 134 9.07 -0.31 4.76
N ARG A 135 8.17 0.63 5.04
CA ARG A 135 7.51 1.46 4.05
C ARG A 135 7.69 2.93 4.37
N ILE A 136 7.95 3.74 3.35
CA ILE A 136 8.03 5.20 3.41
C ILE A 136 6.78 5.78 2.78
N LEU A 137 6.14 6.74 3.45
CA LEU A 137 4.95 7.45 2.98
C LEU A 137 5.17 8.95 3.03
N ALA A 138 4.66 9.67 2.04
CA ALA A 138 4.63 11.13 2.05
C ALA A 138 3.18 11.64 2.11
N ALA A 139 2.86 12.49 3.08
CA ALA A 139 1.54 13.10 3.24
C ALA A 139 1.67 14.50 3.86
N ASP A 140 0.95 15.49 3.31
CA ASP A 140 0.98 16.89 3.78
C ASP A 140 2.40 17.48 3.93
N GLY A 141 3.29 17.16 2.99
CA GLY A 141 4.68 17.64 3.00
C GLY A 141 5.55 17.03 4.10
N ARG A 142 5.03 16.04 4.84
CA ARG A 142 5.73 15.26 5.86
C ARG A 142 6.00 13.86 5.35
N THR A 143 6.98 13.19 5.95
CA THR A 143 7.35 11.81 5.63
C THR A 143 7.17 10.92 6.85
N PHE A 144 6.73 9.69 6.60
CA PHE A 144 6.46 8.71 7.63
C PHE A 144 7.09 7.38 7.28
N THR A 145 7.58 6.68 8.29
CA THR A 145 7.99 5.28 8.18
C THR A 145 6.90 4.41 8.81
N VAL A 146 6.58 3.30 8.15
CA VAL A 146 5.64 2.29 8.62
C VAL A 146 6.33 0.94 8.55
N GLN A 147 6.35 0.20 9.65
CA GLN A 147 6.98 -1.11 9.75
C GLN A 147 6.18 -2.02 10.68
N ASP A 148 6.46 -3.31 10.65
CA ASP A 148 5.94 -4.23 11.65
C ASP A 148 6.51 -3.93 13.05
N THR A 149 5.73 -4.20 14.09
CA THR A 149 6.21 -4.17 15.48
C THR A 149 7.19 -5.31 15.74
N ASP A 150 8.17 -5.09 16.61
CA ASP A 150 8.91 -6.19 17.23
C ASP A 150 7.91 -7.08 18.00
N GLY A 151 7.76 -8.34 17.60
CA GLY A 151 6.66 -9.17 18.10
C GLY A 151 6.67 -10.62 17.59
N PRO A 152 5.51 -11.31 17.62
CA PRO A 152 5.39 -12.67 17.10
C PRO A 152 5.82 -12.74 15.63
N ALA A 153 6.30 -13.90 15.20
CA ALA A 153 6.74 -14.10 13.82
C ALA A 153 5.54 -13.96 12.86
N TYR A 154 5.51 -12.85 12.13
CA TYR A 154 4.49 -12.59 11.11
C TYR A 154 4.74 -13.44 9.86
N SER A 155 3.65 -13.98 9.30
CA SER A 155 3.72 -14.61 7.98
C SER A 155 3.82 -13.56 6.87
N GLU A 156 4.24 -13.97 5.66
CA GLU A 156 4.24 -13.09 4.49
C GLU A 156 2.86 -12.49 4.22
N GLN A 157 1.80 -13.27 4.42
CA GLN A 157 0.42 -12.80 4.25
C GLN A 157 0.02 -11.74 5.30
N ASP A 158 0.55 -11.84 6.52
CA ASP A 158 0.31 -10.82 7.54
C ASP A 158 1.03 -9.52 7.16
N VAL A 159 2.28 -9.63 6.72
CA VAL A 159 3.10 -8.50 6.26
C VAL A 159 2.51 -7.83 5.01
N ASP A 160 1.96 -8.58 4.07
CA ASP A 160 1.29 -8.00 2.90
C ASP A 160 0.08 -7.15 3.30
N ARG A 161 -0.71 -7.61 4.28
CA ARG A 161 -1.84 -6.83 4.81
C ARG A 161 -1.35 -5.60 5.56
N MET A 162 -0.36 -5.77 6.44
CA MET A 162 0.21 -4.69 7.25
C MET A 162 0.83 -3.59 6.40
N SER A 163 1.64 -3.95 5.39
CA SER A 163 2.28 -2.99 4.48
C SER A 163 1.27 -2.19 3.65
N ALA A 164 0.08 -2.74 3.40
CA ALA A 164 -1.03 -2.09 2.70
C ALA A 164 -2.01 -1.35 3.63
N ALA A 165 -1.91 -1.54 4.96
CA ALA A 165 -2.92 -1.07 5.91
C ALA A 165 -2.94 0.45 6.06
N ILE A 166 -1.85 1.14 5.76
CA ILE A 166 -1.76 2.60 5.85
C ILE A 166 -1.88 3.24 4.47
N SER A 167 -2.78 4.21 4.35
CA SER A 167 -2.92 5.08 3.20
C SER A 167 -2.81 6.55 3.61
N THR A 168 -2.47 7.40 2.65
CA THR A 168 -2.48 8.85 2.87
C THR A 168 -3.92 9.35 2.82
N ARG A 169 -4.24 10.34 3.67
CA ARG A 169 -5.51 11.05 3.50
C ARG A 169 -5.43 11.82 2.17
N SER A 170 -6.33 11.55 1.24
CA SER A 170 -6.41 12.37 0.03
C SER A 170 -6.63 13.84 0.43
N PRO A 171 -5.97 14.81 -0.22
CA PRO A 171 -6.27 16.21 0.04
C PRO A 171 -7.75 16.46 -0.25
N ALA A 172 -8.43 17.14 0.69
CA ALA A 172 -9.83 17.53 0.56
C ALA A 172 -10.01 18.63 -0.50
#